data_AF-A0A2S8S4B4-F1
#
_entry.id   AF-A0A2S8S4B4-F1
#
_cell.length_a   1.000
_cell.length_b   1.000
_cell.length_c   1.000
_cell.angle_alpha   90.00
_cell.angle_beta   90.00
_cell.angle_gamma   90.00
#
_symmetry.space_group_name_H-M   'P 1'
#
loop_
_entity.id
_entity.type
_entity.pdbx_description
1 polymer ?
#
loop_
_entity_poly.entity_id
_entity_poly.type
_entity_poly.pdbx_seq_one_letter_code
_entity_poly.pdbx_strand_id
1 'polypeptide(L)'
;MTAPEVPSGKIAASFYDGLSARRQPVLVWPSEDQRMLVLETSEGHQFLWQMNRLRALRDQSDEKSITLTLHSDEGDEAPRDPARLVVTDPLAILWFRRMVPDLGKRDVHAGTVRKVLLWLGAATAAMVLMLFVILPALSDYLAGHLPVETETAFGRSVMRQVEWMVKEEGAGDLTCTNPDGLAALNRMKDRLIEGRDLGYDLQLSVFDHKMVNAFAVPGGQIVIFRGLLDKAEGPDEVAGVLAHEIGHVAARDPTRIALRAAGSAGILSMILGDVSGGTAIAAAGEYLMRASYTRDAEAQADRYALGLLDGAGISAEGLAGFFDRISADTDMLPEYTSSHPLSAGRAQRAHDQAGMQGDTRPSLDDDDWAALKAICAKGD
;
A
#
# COMPACT_ATOMS: atom_id res chain seq x y z
N MET A 1 32.40 37.77 -32.10
CA MET A 1 31.38 38.85 -32.02
C MET A 1 31.85 39.81 -30.95
N THR A 2 32.18 41.04 -31.35
CA THR A 2 32.63 42.13 -30.48
C THR A 2 31.61 42.43 -29.38
N ALA A 3 32.09 42.73 -28.18
CA ALA A 3 31.23 43.18 -27.08
C ALA A 3 30.44 44.41 -27.55
N PRO A 4 29.12 44.50 -27.32
CA PRO A 4 28.42 45.76 -27.55
C PRO A 4 29.12 46.85 -26.74
N GLU A 5 29.39 47.99 -27.37
CA GLU A 5 29.92 49.17 -26.69
C GLU A 5 29.10 49.43 -25.43
N VAL A 6 29.77 49.73 -24.32
CA VAL A 6 29.15 50.36 -23.15
C VAL A 6 28.32 51.51 -23.72
N PRO A 7 27.03 51.67 -23.37
CA PRO A 7 26.33 52.90 -23.70
C PRO A 7 27.26 54.04 -23.26
N SER A 8 27.75 54.85 -24.18
CA SER A 8 28.86 55.78 -23.97
C SER A 8 28.51 56.96 -23.05
N GLY A 9 27.51 56.77 -22.18
CA GLY A 9 27.04 57.71 -21.17
C GLY A 9 26.44 56.96 -19.99
N LYS A 10 26.39 57.66 -18.86
CA LYS A 10 25.72 57.18 -17.65
C LYS A 10 24.23 56.89 -17.98
N ILE A 11 23.75 55.71 -17.58
CA ILE A 11 22.39 55.22 -17.81
C ILE A 11 21.45 55.88 -16.80
N ALA A 12 20.37 56.50 -17.25
CA ALA A 12 19.34 57.01 -16.36
C ALA A 12 18.50 55.86 -15.78
N ALA A 13 18.41 55.80 -14.46
CA ALA A 13 17.62 54.79 -13.75
C ALA A 13 16.93 55.39 -12.53
N SER A 14 16.05 54.62 -11.92
CA SER A 14 15.33 55.01 -10.69
C SER A 14 15.74 54.11 -9.55
N PHE A 15 16.32 54.69 -8.50
CA PHE A 15 16.78 53.99 -7.31
C PHE A 15 15.79 54.17 -6.16
N TYR A 16 15.58 53.08 -5.42
CA TYR A 16 14.84 53.04 -4.16
C TYR A 16 15.77 52.44 -3.11
N ASP A 17 15.96 53.14 -1.99
CA ASP A 17 16.91 52.77 -0.93
C ASP A 17 16.44 51.61 -0.05
N GLY A 18 15.18 51.16 -0.20
CA GLY A 18 14.60 50.08 0.59
C GLY A 18 14.20 50.47 2.03
N LEU A 19 14.52 51.68 2.46
CA LEU A 19 14.14 52.26 3.76
C LEU A 19 12.95 53.21 3.63
N SER A 20 12.78 53.81 2.46
CA SER A 20 11.71 54.74 2.13
C SER A 20 11.11 54.43 0.74
N ALA A 21 9.86 54.82 0.53
CA ALA A 21 9.21 54.69 -0.78
C ALA A 21 9.62 55.81 -1.77
N ARG A 22 10.69 56.57 -1.48
CA ARG A 22 11.10 57.70 -2.31
C ARG A 22 11.87 57.21 -3.54
N ARG A 23 11.40 57.61 -4.72
CA ARG A 23 12.09 57.40 -5.99
C ARG A 23 13.19 58.43 -6.16
N GLN A 24 14.44 57.98 -6.27
CA GLN A 24 15.59 58.84 -6.53
C GLN A 24 16.08 58.66 -7.98
N PRO A 25 16.12 59.72 -8.80
CA PRO A 25 16.73 59.62 -10.11
C PRO A 25 18.25 59.44 -9.95
N VAL A 26 18.80 58.41 -10.58
CA VAL A 26 20.24 58.11 -10.52
C VAL A 26 20.81 57.91 -11.91
N LEU A 27 22.08 58.23 -12.04
CA LEU A 27 22.89 57.91 -13.20
C LEU A 27 23.75 56.69 -12.86
N VAL A 28 23.77 55.72 -13.77
CA VAL A 28 24.34 54.40 -13.51
C VAL A 28 25.38 54.03 -14.56
N TRP A 29 26.56 53.59 -14.15
CA TRP A 29 27.59 53.12 -15.08
C TRP A 29 28.46 52.04 -14.43
N PRO A 30 29.08 51.14 -15.23
CA PRO A 30 30.05 50.20 -14.70
C PRO A 30 31.37 50.90 -14.32
N SER A 31 32.05 50.41 -13.28
CA SER A 31 33.43 50.80 -12.96
C SER A 31 34.40 50.41 -14.09
N GLU A 32 35.61 50.98 -14.08
CA GLU A 32 36.65 50.71 -15.09
C GLU A 32 37.01 49.22 -15.19
N ASP A 33 37.00 48.50 -14.06
CA ASP A 33 37.23 47.06 -13.98
C ASP A 33 35.97 46.21 -14.20
N GLN A 34 34.82 46.87 -14.45
CA GLN A 34 33.49 46.27 -14.65
C GLN A 34 32.99 45.38 -13.49
N ARG A 35 33.59 45.50 -12.29
CA ARG A 35 33.19 44.71 -11.12
C ARG A 35 32.09 45.36 -10.31
N MET A 36 32.00 46.69 -10.37
CA MET A 36 31.04 47.49 -9.63
C MET A 36 30.11 48.22 -10.60
N LEU A 37 28.87 48.38 -10.19
CA LEU A 37 27.89 49.28 -10.78
C LEU A 37 27.86 50.53 -9.88
N VAL A 38 28.23 51.67 -10.43
CA VAL A 38 28.21 52.95 -9.73
C VAL A 38 26.87 53.60 -9.99
N LEU A 39 26.15 53.97 -8.93
CA LEU A 39 24.91 54.75 -8.97
C LEU A 39 25.19 56.10 -8.34
N GLU A 40 24.99 57.19 -9.07
CA GLU A 40 25.16 58.55 -8.57
C GLU A 40 23.82 59.28 -8.54
N THR A 41 23.47 59.84 -7.40
CA THR A 41 22.28 60.68 -7.23
C THR A 41 22.53 62.08 -7.77
N SER A 42 21.46 62.84 -8.01
CA SER A 42 21.55 64.27 -8.36
C SER A 42 22.23 65.13 -7.30
N GLU A 43 22.31 64.65 -6.07
CA GLU A 43 22.95 65.31 -4.93
C GLU A 43 24.45 64.93 -4.79
N GLY A 44 24.97 64.10 -5.70
CA GLY A 44 26.38 63.67 -5.72
C GLY A 44 26.71 62.50 -4.78
N HIS A 45 25.70 61.88 -4.17
CA HIS A 45 25.92 60.66 -3.39
C HIS A 45 26.10 59.47 -4.31
N GLN A 46 27.10 58.63 -4.02
CA GLN A 46 27.41 57.46 -4.82
C GLN A 46 27.15 56.17 -4.04
N PHE A 47 26.42 55.24 -4.67
CA PHE A 47 26.23 53.87 -4.22
C PHE A 47 27.00 52.92 -5.14
N LEU A 48 27.62 51.91 -4.54
CA LEU A 48 28.44 50.94 -5.27
C LEU A 48 27.82 49.56 -5.11
N TRP A 49 27.34 49.00 -6.22
CA TRP A 49 26.69 47.69 -6.27
C TRP A 49 27.61 46.66 -6.94
N GLN A 50 27.88 45.52 -6.29
CA GLN A 50 28.73 44.49 -6.89
C GLN A 50 28.00 43.80 -8.05
N MET A 51 28.60 43.79 -9.24
CA MET A 51 27.95 43.29 -10.46
C MET A 51 27.59 41.80 -10.37
N ASN A 52 28.40 40.99 -9.68
CA ASN A 52 28.15 39.55 -9.45
C ASN A 52 27.02 39.24 -8.46
N ARG A 53 26.63 40.22 -7.63
CA ARG A 53 25.53 40.10 -6.67
C ARG A 53 24.21 40.60 -7.23
N LEU A 54 24.17 41.19 -8.42
CA LEU A 54 22.94 41.67 -9.02
C LEU A 54 21.99 40.52 -9.36
N ARG A 55 20.70 40.73 -9.06
CA ARG A 55 19.57 39.84 -9.36
C ARG A 55 18.43 40.64 -9.96
N ALA A 56 17.73 40.07 -10.93
CA ALA A 56 16.51 40.63 -11.48
C ALA A 56 15.28 40.08 -10.73
N LEU A 57 14.38 40.98 -10.34
CA LEU A 57 13.08 40.62 -9.77
C LEU A 57 12.10 40.32 -10.89
N ARG A 58 11.88 39.04 -11.15
CA ARG A 58 11.02 38.55 -12.25
C ARG A 58 9.57 39.01 -12.11
N ASP A 59 9.07 39.13 -10.88
CA ASP A 59 7.65 39.42 -10.61
C ASP A 59 7.29 40.91 -10.80
N GLN A 60 8.30 41.77 -11.01
CA GLN A 60 8.16 43.22 -11.22
C GLN A 60 8.87 43.70 -12.50
N SER A 61 9.30 42.78 -13.36
CA SER A 61 10.00 43.10 -14.61
C SER A 61 9.08 42.82 -15.81
N ASP A 62 8.49 43.88 -16.36
CA ASP A 62 7.77 43.83 -17.65
C ASP A 62 8.76 43.82 -18.83
N GLU A 63 8.29 43.64 -20.07
CA GLU A 63 9.14 43.77 -21.27
C GLU A 63 9.80 45.17 -21.39
N LYS A 64 9.23 46.17 -20.72
CA LYS A 64 9.65 47.59 -20.78
C LYS A 64 10.56 48.04 -19.65
N SER A 65 10.76 47.23 -18.61
CA SER A 65 11.62 47.60 -17.48
C SER A 65 12.19 46.39 -16.77
N ILE A 66 13.40 46.53 -16.23
CA ILE A 66 14.02 45.53 -15.37
C ILE A 66 14.23 46.13 -13.99
N THR A 67 13.82 45.39 -12.96
CA THR A 67 14.07 45.76 -11.56
C THR A 67 15.20 44.91 -11.01
N LEU A 68 16.29 45.56 -10.63
CA LEU A 68 17.51 44.96 -10.11
C LEU A 68 17.59 45.12 -8.59
N THR A 69 18.18 44.14 -7.92
CA THR A 69 18.52 44.17 -6.50
C THR A 69 19.84 43.43 -6.25
N LEU A 70 20.40 43.56 -5.04
CA LEU A 70 21.56 42.80 -4.61
C LEU A 70 21.14 41.51 -3.88
N HIS A 71 21.88 40.44 -4.12
CA HIS A 71 21.84 39.23 -3.31
C HIS A 71 22.44 39.53 -1.93
N SER A 72 21.67 39.27 -0.88
CA SER A 72 22.09 39.43 0.52
C SER A 72 22.17 38.07 1.20
N ASP A 73 23.30 37.77 1.87
CA ASP A 73 23.46 36.54 2.66
C ASP A 73 22.85 36.67 4.07
N GLU A 74 22.29 37.84 4.41
CA GLU A 74 21.79 38.19 5.74
C GLU A 74 20.25 38.15 5.76
N GLY A 75 19.65 37.00 6.11
CA GLY A 75 18.20 36.90 6.36
C GLY A 75 17.57 35.51 6.16
N ASP A 76 16.50 35.23 6.92
CA ASP A 76 15.67 34.01 6.80
C ASP A 76 14.67 34.08 5.63
N GLU A 77 14.32 35.28 5.16
CA GLU A 77 13.54 35.50 3.93
C GLU A 77 14.47 35.64 2.72
N ALA A 78 13.93 35.47 1.51
CA ALA A 78 14.68 35.37 0.24
C ALA A 78 15.89 36.32 0.21
N PRO A 79 17.11 35.82 -0.10
CA PRO A 79 18.39 36.49 0.13
C PRO A 79 18.57 37.70 -0.80
N ARG A 80 17.85 38.77 -0.52
CA ARG A 80 17.69 39.95 -1.38
C ARG A 80 17.72 41.20 -0.49
N ASP A 81 18.62 42.10 -0.83
CA ASP A 81 18.65 43.45 -0.27
C ASP A 81 17.31 44.16 -0.52
N PRO A 82 16.78 45.01 0.37
CA PRO A 82 15.53 45.74 0.13
C PRO A 82 15.64 46.82 -0.95
N ALA A 83 16.84 47.32 -1.27
CA ALA A 83 17.05 48.36 -2.27
C ALA A 83 16.75 47.85 -3.69
N ARG A 84 16.21 48.73 -4.54
CA ARG A 84 15.74 48.42 -5.89
C ARG A 84 16.27 49.44 -6.89
N LEU A 85 16.75 48.95 -8.02
CA LEU A 85 17.14 49.77 -9.15
C LEU A 85 16.28 49.42 -10.35
N VAL A 86 15.45 50.37 -10.80
CA VAL A 86 14.55 50.19 -11.94
C VAL A 86 15.17 50.85 -13.16
N VAL A 87 15.40 50.06 -14.21
CA VAL A 87 15.97 50.50 -15.49
C VAL A 87 14.93 50.31 -16.58
N THR A 88 14.62 51.38 -17.31
CA THR A 88 13.58 51.38 -18.36
C THR A 88 14.15 51.52 -19.78
N ASP A 89 15.44 51.84 -19.91
CA ASP A 89 16.10 51.95 -21.21
C ASP A 89 16.29 50.56 -21.85
N PRO A 90 15.70 50.27 -23.02
CA PRO A 90 15.82 48.97 -23.69
C PRO A 90 17.26 48.55 -23.98
N LEU A 91 18.16 49.49 -24.32
CA LEU A 91 19.56 49.17 -24.59
C LEU A 91 20.30 48.81 -23.30
N ALA A 92 20.04 49.54 -22.22
CA ALA A 92 20.56 49.22 -20.90
C ALA A 92 20.05 47.87 -20.38
N ILE A 93 18.76 47.54 -20.59
CA ILE A 93 18.20 46.23 -20.21
C ILE A 93 18.93 45.08 -20.93
N LEU A 94 19.17 45.21 -22.24
CA LEU A 94 19.93 44.23 -23.01
C LEU A 94 21.38 44.12 -22.52
N TRP A 95 22.00 45.24 -22.16
CA TRP A 95 23.33 45.27 -21.58
C TRP A 95 23.39 44.50 -20.25
N PHE A 96 22.49 44.79 -19.30
CA PHE A 96 22.43 44.07 -18.02
C PHE A 96 22.23 42.56 -18.21
N ARG A 97 21.32 42.15 -19.10
CA ARG A 97 21.07 40.73 -19.40
C ARG A 97 22.28 40.01 -19.99
N ARG A 98 23.17 40.72 -20.69
CA ARG A 98 24.38 40.15 -21.31
C ARG A 98 25.59 40.18 -20.38
N MET A 99 25.73 41.24 -19.57
CA MET A 99 26.90 41.49 -18.74
C MET A 99 26.80 40.89 -17.34
N VAL A 100 25.58 40.66 -16.83
CA VAL A 100 25.34 40.08 -15.50
C VAL A 100 24.94 38.61 -15.67
N PRO A 101 25.86 37.64 -15.52
CA PRO A 101 25.59 36.23 -15.80
C PRO A 101 24.56 35.61 -14.83
N ASP A 102 24.57 36.02 -13.57
CA ASP A 102 23.70 35.48 -12.52
C ASP A 102 22.37 36.25 -12.37
N LEU A 103 22.05 37.14 -13.31
CA LEU A 103 20.91 38.04 -13.21
C LEU A 103 19.57 37.31 -13.04
N GLY A 104 19.41 36.16 -13.69
CA GLY A 104 18.20 35.34 -13.63
C GLY A 104 18.27 34.16 -12.66
N LYS A 105 19.33 34.03 -11.87
CA LYS A 105 19.56 32.90 -10.97
C LYS A 105 18.49 32.86 -9.87
N ARG A 106 17.96 31.66 -9.59
CA ARG A 106 17.07 31.47 -8.44
C ARG A 106 17.92 31.39 -7.18
N ASP A 107 17.70 32.30 -6.25
CA ASP A 107 18.39 32.28 -4.98
C ASP A 107 17.69 31.30 -4.04
N VAL A 108 18.29 30.12 -3.87
CA VAL A 108 17.87 29.12 -2.88
C VAL A 108 18.98 29.08 -1.83
N HIS A 109 18.65 29.21 -0.54
CA HIS A 109 19.65 29.16 0.54
C HIS A 109 20.53 27.91 0.41
N ALA A 110 21.83 28.09 0.65
CA ALA A 110 22.79 26.99 0.64
C ALA A 110 22.36 25.92 1.67
N GLY A 111 22.25 24.67 1.23
CA GLY A 111 21.83 23.56 2.09
C GLY A 111 20.32 23.31 2.16
N THR A 112 19.47 24.12 1.52
CA THR A 112 18.02 23.84 1.43
C THR A 112 17.75 22.52 0.73
N VAL A 113 18.46 22.21 -0.37
CA VAL A 113 18.34 20.90 -1.05
C VAL A 113 18.70 19.76 -0.09
N ARG A 114 19.76 19.91 0.73
CA ARG A 114 20.13 18.90 1.73
C ARG A 114 19.04 18.74 2.79
N LYS A 115 18.46 19.83 3.31
CA LYS A 115 17.35 19.78 4.28
C LYS A 115 16.13 19.09 3.68
N VAL A 116 15.76 19.41 2.45
CA VAL A 116 14.63 18.78 1.74
C VAL A 116 14.89 17.28 1.56
N LEU A 117 16.08 16.89 1.10
CA LEU A 117 16.45 15.47 0.96
C LEU A 117 16.43 14.73 2.31
N LEU A 118 16.90 15.36 3.39
CA LEU A 118 16.85 14.78 4.73
C LEU A 118 15.41 14.57 5.21
N TRP A 119 14.54 15.56 5.05
CA TRP A 119 13.13 15.44 5.43
C TRP A 119 12.39 14.42 4.57
N LEU A 120 12.66 14.38 3.27
CA LEU A 120 12.10 13.38 2.37
C LEU A 120 12.57 11.97 2.74
N GLY A 121 13.85 11.82 3.08
CA GLY A 121 14.41 10.56 3.57
C GLY A 121 13.79 10.13 4.90
N ALA A 122 13.65 11.06 5.85
CA ALA A 122 13.02 10.79 7.14
C ALA A 122 11.53 10.42 6.99
N ALA A 123 10.79 11.11 6.13
CA ALA A 123 9.39 10.81 5.85
C ALA A 123 9.23 9.42 5.21
N THR A 124 10.10 9.08 4.24
CA THR A 124 10.13 7.75 3.62
C THR A 124 10.47 6.67 4.64
N ALA A 125 11.48 6.90 5.49
CA ALA A 125 11.86 5.95 6.53
C ALA A 125 10.74 5.75 7.57
N ALA A 126 10.05 6.81 7.97
CA ALA A 126 8.90 6.74 8.86
C ALA A 126 7.73 5.97 8.22
N MET A 127 7.46 6.18 6.93
CA MET A 127 6.45 5.43 6.18
C MET A 127 6.78 3.93 6.12
N VAL A 128 8.03 3.59 5.80
CA VAL A 128 8.50 2.19 5.77
C VAL A 128 8.38 1.55 7.16
N LEU A 129 8.83 2.25 8.21
CA LEU A 129 8.68 1.78 9.60
C LEU A 129 7.20 1.55 9.95
N MET A 130 6.32 2.47 9.57
CA MET A 130 4.90 2.36 9.84
C MET A 130 4.26 1.16 9.14
N LEU A 131 4.54 0.97 7.84
CA LEU A 131 3.94 -0.09 7.03
C LEU A 131 4.51 -1.49 7.33
N PHE A 132 5.81 -1.60 7.60
CA PHE A 132 6.48 -2.91 7.73
C PHE A 132 6.76 -3.33 9.16
N VAL A 133 6.63 -2.44 10.15
CA VAL A 133 6.91 -2.75 11.55
C VAL A 133 5.72 -2.42 12.45
N ILE A 134 5.27 -1.17 12.47
CA ILE A 134 4.25 -0.73 13.44
C ILE A 134 2.89 -1.37 13.11
N LEU A 135 2.43 -1.28 11.87
CA LEU A 135 1.11 -1.79 11.47
C LEU A 135 1.03 -3.32 11.58
N PRO A 136 2.02 -4.12 11.13
CA PRO A 136 2.02 -5.56 11.34
C PRO A 136 2.02 -5.93 12.83
N ALA A 137 2.88 -5.31 13.65
CA ALA A 137 2.96 -5.60 15.08
C ALA A 137 1.65 -5.27 15.81
N LEU A 138 1.02 -4.13 15.47
CA LEU A 138 -0.28 -3.75 16.02
C LEU A 138 -1.37 -4.74 15.60
N SER A 139 -1.38 -5.16 14.33
CA SER A 139 -2.36 -6.11 13.81
C SER A 139 -2.23 -7.47 14.49
N ASP A 140 -1.00 -7.95 14.70
CA ASP A 140 -0.73 -9.22 15.38
C ASP A 140 -1.14 -9.17 16.86
N TYR A 141 -0.84 -8.05 17.53
CA TYR A 141 -1.27 -7.82 18.90
C TYR A 141 -2.80 -7.81 19.03
N LEU A 142 -3.48 -7.04 18.18
CA LEU A 142 -4.94 -6.95 18.19
C LEU A 142 -5.58 -8.28 17.83
N ALA A 143 -5.11 -8.96 16.79
CA ALA A 143 -5.60 -10.29 16.44
C ALA A 143 -5.41 -11.29 17.59
N GLY A 144 -4.37 -11.19 18.42
CA GLY A 144 -4.21 -12.07 19.60
C GLY A 144 -5.18 -11.77 20.75
N HIS A 145 -5.67 -10.53 20.88
CA HIS A 145 -6.44 -10.08 22.04
C HIS A 145 -7.91 -9.72 21.73
N LEU A 146 -8.30 -9.72 20.46
CA LEU A 146 -9.66 -9.43 20.05
C LEU A 146 -10.60 -10.51 20.62
N PRO A 147 -11.73 -10.16 21.26
CA PRO A 147 -12.74 -11.14 21.61
C PRO A 147 -13.28 -11.84 20.35
N VAL A 148 -13.61 -13.13 20.46
CA VAL A 148 -14.12 -13.93 19.33
C VAL A 148 -15.39 -13.31 18.76
N GLU A 149 -16.28 -12.79 19.61
CA GLU A 149 -17.53 -12.17 19.19
C GLU A 149 -17.30 -10.94 18.32
N THR A 150 -16.31 -10.12 18.67
CA THR A 150 -15.90 -8.94 17.89
C THR A 150 -15.29 -9.36 16.56
N GLU A 151 -14.45 -10.40 16.58
CA GLU A 151 -13.84 -10.95 15.38
C GLU A 151 -14.91 -11.51 14.42
N THR A 152 -15.89 -12.26 14.91
CA THR A 152 -16.99 -12.79 14.09
C THR A 152 -17.86 -11.66 13.54
N ALA A 153 -18.12 -10.60 14.31
CA ALA A 153 -18.84 -9.44 13.79
C ALA A 153 -18.08 -8.71 12.67
N PHE A 154 -16.77 -8.55 12.84
CA PHE A 154 -15.89 -8.01 11.80
C PHE A 154 -15.87 -8.92 10.57
N GLY A 155 -15.71 -10.22 10.78
CA GLY A 155 -15.73 -11.25 9.75
C GLY A 155 -16.98 -11.24 8.90
N ARG A 156 -18.17 -11.11 9.49
CA ARG A 156 -19.43 -10.99 8.72
C ARG A 156 -19.44 -9.77 7.80
N SER A 157 -18.78 -8.68 8.20
CA SER A 157 -18.67 -7.48 7.36
C SER A 157 -17.69 -7.69 6.21
N VAL A 158 -16.56 -8.33 6.47
CA VAL A 158 -15.59 -8.72 5.43
C VAL A 158 -16.22 -9.72 4.46
N MET A 159 -16.95 -10.72 4.96
CA MET A 159 -17.61 -11.74 4.15
C MET A 159 -18.62 -11.14 3.16
N ARG A 160 -19.47 -10.20 3.59
CA ARG A 160 -20.39 -9.49 2.69
C ARG A 160 -19.68 -8.76 1.56
N GLN A 161 -18.50 -8.20 1.84
CA GLN A 161 -17.69 -7.57 0.81
C GLN A 161 -17.15 -8.61 -0.18
N VAL A 162 -16.68 -9.75 0.32
CA VAL A 162 -16.17 -10.84 -0.52
C VAL A 162 -17.27 -11.41 -1.41
N GLU A 163 -18.47 -11.66 -0.86
CA GLU A 163 -19.65 -12.06 -1.63
C GLU A 163 -19.96 -11.07 -2.76
N TRP A 164 -19.91 -9.77 -2.46
CA TRP A 164 -20.14 -8.72 -3.46
C TRP A 164 -19.09 -8.73 -4.58
N MET A 165 -17.81 -9.00 -4.28
CA MET A 165 -16.75 -9.03 -5.29
C MET A 165 -16.77 -10.30 -6.14
N VAL A 166 -17.12 -11.45 -5.56
CA VAL A 166 -17.11 -12.75 -6.26
C VAL A 166 -18.37 -12.95 -7.08
N LYS A 167 -19.49 -12.32 -6.69
CA LYS A 167 -20.75 -12.46 -7.41
C LYS A 167 -20.65 -11.85 -8.81
N GLU A 168 -20.63 -12.71 -9.82
CA GLU A 168 -20.67 -12.29 -11.23
C GLU A 168 -22.04 -11.71 -11.61
N GLU A 169 -22.06 -10.67 -12.43
CA GLU A 169 -23.31 -10.08 -12.93
C GLU A 169 -24.08 -11.10 -13.78
N GLY A 170 -25.33 -11.40 -13.38
CA GLY A 170 -26.19 -12.37 -14.07
C GLY A 170 -26.01 -13.83 -13.63
N ALA A 171 -25.09 -14.13 -12.72
CA ALA A 171 -25.04 -15.42 -12.04
C ALA A 171 -26.20 -15.57 -11.03
N GLY A 172 -26.56 -16.81 -10.71
CA GLY A 172 -27.59 -17.14 -9.72
C GLY A 172 -27.16 -16.80 -8.28
N ASP A 173 -27.76 -17.50 -7.30
CA ASP A 173 -27.29 -17.40 -5.93
C ASP A 173 -25.83 -17.87 -5.84
N LEU A 174 -24.97 -17.04 -5.23
CA LEU A 174 -23.55 -17.33 -5.10
C LEU A 174 -23.29 -18.51 -4.16
N THR A 175 -24.13 -18.72 -3.15
CA THR A 175 -23.93 -19.79 -2.17
C THR A 175 -24.72 -21.03 -2.56
N CYS A 176 -24.06 -22.18 -2.54
CA CYS A 176 -24.68 -23.49 -2.76
C CYS A 176 -25.46 -23.92 -1.52
N THR A 177 -26.71 -24.35 -1.70
CA THR A 177 -27.68 -24.55 -0.61
C THR A 177 -28.29 -25.95 -0.55
N ASN A 178 -27.79 -26.91 -1.35
CA ASN A 178 -28.32 -28.28 -1.30
C ASN A 178 -28.12 -28.88 0.12
N PRO A 179 -29.20 -29.29 0.80
CA PRO A 179 -29.15 -29.73 2.18
C PRO A 179 -28.31 -30.99 2.40
N ASP A 180 -28.30 -31.93 1.45
CA ASP A 180 -27.55 -33.18 1.57
C ASP A 180 -26.05 -32.92 1.46
N GLY A 181 -25.64 -32.06 0.52
CA GLY A 181 -24.25 -31.63 0.39
C GLY A 181 -23.77 -30.82 1.60
N LEU A 182 -24.62 -29.93 2.15
CA LEU A 182 -24.30 -29.21 3.39
C LEU A 182 -24.21 -30.15 4.60
N ALA A 183 -25.05 -31.19 4.68
CA ALA A 183 -24.97 -32.19 5.73
C ALA A 183 -23.67 -33.00 5.65
N ALA A 184 -23.27 -33.43 4.45
CA ALA A 184 -21.99 -34.10 4.22
C ALA A 184 -20.80 -33.21 4.61
N LEU A 185 -20.80 -31.94 4.20
CA LEU A 185 -19.74 -30.99 4.56
C LEU A 185 -19.67 -30.78 6.08
N ASN A 186 -20.81 -30.65 6.77
CA ASN A 186 -20.83 -30.52 8.22
C ASN A 186 -20.38 -31.80 8.93
N ARG A 187 -20.71 -33.00 8.44
CA ARG A 187 -20.19 -34.26 8.99
C ARG A 187 -18.66 -34.32 8.89
N MET A 188 -18.09 -33.92 7.76
CA MET A 188 -16.63 -33.81 7.60
C MET A 188 -16.02 -32.85 8.63
N LYS A 189 -16.60 -31.64 8.75
CA LYS A 189 -16.18 -30.63 9.74
C LYS A 189 -16.22 -31.17 11.17
N ASP A 190 -17.36 -31.71 11.58
CA ASP A 190 -17.61 -32.17 12.95
C ASP A 190 -16.62 -33.29 13.32
N ARG A 191 -16.32 -34.20 12.37
CA ARG A 191 -15.32 -35.24 12.56
C ARG A 191 -13.90 -34.68 12.69
N LEU A 192 -13.53 -33.68 11.90
CA LEU A 192 -12.19 -33.05 11.97
C LEU A 192 -11.95 -32.37 13.33
N ILE A 193 -12.98 -31.76 13.89
CA ILE A 193 -12.89 -30.97 15.13
C ILE A 193 -13.37 -31.74 16.36
N GLU A 194 -13.73 -33.02 16.22
CA GLU A 194 -14.30 -33.83 17.30
C GLU A 194 -13.38 -33.84 18.53
N GLY A 195 -13.94 -33.50 19.69
CA GLY A 195 -13.19 -33.45 20.95
C GLY A 195 -12.22 -32.28 21.08
N ARG A 196 -12.28 -31.28 20.19
CA ARG A 196 -11.41 -30.08 20.22
C ARG A 196 -12.22 -28.83 20.50
N ASP A 197 -11.71 -28.01 21.42
CA ASP A 197 -12.21 -26.64 21.62
C ASP A 197 -11.36 -25.68 20.78
N LEU A 198 -11.93 -25.19 19.70
CA LEU A 198 -11.29 -24.20 18.83
C LEU A 198 -11.49 -22.76 19.32
N GLY A 199 -12.39 -22.54 20.28
CA GLY A 199 -12.86 -21.20 20.62
C GLY A 199 -13.68 -20.51 19.53
N TYR A 200 -14.02 -21.20 18.44
CA TYR A 200 -14.80 -20.70 17.30
C TYR A 200 -15.97 -21.62 16.97
N ASP A 201 -17.09 -21.02 16.62
CA ASP A 201 -18.16 -21.69 15.89
C ASP A 201 -17.86 -21.63 14.39
N LEU A 202 -17.36 -22.74 13.84
CA LEU A 202 -16.95 -22.82 12.45
C LEU A 202 -18.17 -22.84 11.51
N GLN A 203 -18.23 -21.85 10.63
CA GLN A 203 -19.26 -21.71 9.61
C GLN A 203 -18.69 -22.00 8.23
N LEU A 204 -19.23 -23.01 7.56
CA LEU A 204 -18.79 -23.42 6.23
C LEU A 204 -19.79 -22.97 5.18
N SER A 205 -19.29 -22.36 4.12
CA SER A 205 -20.08 -21.97 2.94
C SER A 205 -19.40 -22.50 1.69
N VAL A 206 -20.20 -22.90 0.69
CA VAL A 206 -19.70 -23.25 -0.64
C VAL A 206 -20.15 -22.21 -1.64
N PHE A 207 -19.20 -21.60 -2.36
CA PHE A 207 -19.49 -20.64 -3.41
C PHE A 207 -19.58 -21.33 -4.77
N ASP A 208 -20.66 -21.06 -5.50
CA ASP A 208 -20.95 -21.55 -6.85
C ASP A 208 -20.07 -20.85 -7.91
N HIS A 209 -18.75 -21.00 -7.79
CA HIS A 209 -17.78 -20.33 -8.62
C HIS A 209 -16.67 -21.31 -9.04
N LYS A 210 -16.20 -21.20 -10.29
CA LYS A 210 -15.30 -22.20 -10.93
C LYS A 210 -13.85 -22.12 -10.47
N MET A 211 -13.51 -21.09 -9.72
CA MET A 211 -12.20 -20.92 -9.09
C MET A 211 -11.86 -22.14 -8.23
N VAL A 212 -10.64 -22.63 -8.35
CA VAL A 212 -10.09 -23.69 -7.49
C VAL A 212 -9.47 -23.00 -6.29
N ASN A 213 -10.25 -22.80 -5.22
CA ASN A 213 -9.75 -22.16 -4.01
C ASN A 213 -10.59 -22.54 -2.78
N ALA A 214 -10.04 -22.28 -1.60
CA ALA A 214 -10.75 -22.17 -0.34
C ALA A 214 -10.03 -21.10 0.52
N PHE A 215 -10.75 -20.40 1.38
CA PHE A 215 -10.11 -19.46 2.31
C PHE A 215 -10.92 -19.30 3.60
N ALA A 216 -10.22 -18.95 4.66
CA ALA A 216 -10.81 -18.48 5.90
C ALA A 216 -11.03 -16.94 5.91
N VAL A 217 -12.07 -16.52 6.60
CA VAL A 217 -12.42 -15.12 6.91
C VAL A 217 -12.38 -14.95 8.43
N PRO A 218 -12.11 -13.73 8.97
CA PRO A 218 -12.10 -13.51 10.42
C PRO A 218 -13.29 -14.12 11.16
N GLY A 219 -13.03 -14.72 12.32
CA GLY A 219 -14.07 -15.19 13.24
C GLY A 219 -14.72 -16.53 12.88
N GLY A 220 -14.02 -17.41 12.15
CA GLY A 220 -14.39 -18.82 11.99
C GLY A 220 -15.21 -19.16 10.75
N GLN A 221 -15.31 -18.26 9.78
CA GLN A 221 -15.98 -18.53 8.52
C GLN A 221 -14.98 -19.09 7.50
N ILE A 222 -15.31 -20.20 6.86
CA ILE A 222 -14.48 -20.81 5.82
C ILE A 222 -15.33 -20.97 4.56
N VAL A 223 -14.78 -20.55 3.43
CA VAL A 223 -15.41 -20.61 2.12
C VAL A 223 -14.67 -21.61 1.27
N ILE A 224 -15.40 -22.55 0.67
CA ILE A 224 -14.88 -23.49 -0.33
C ILE A 224 -15.52 -23.15 -1.68
N PHE A 225 -14.74 -23.13 -2.75
CA PHE A 225 -15.29 -22.89 -4.08
C PHE A 225 -15.70 -24.21 -4.74
N ARG A 226 -16.80 -24.20 -5.50
CA ARG A 226 -17.23 -25.36 -6.30
C ARG A 226 -16.09 -25.88 -7.18
N GLY A 227 -15.29 -25.00 -7.78
CA GLY A 227 -14.14 -25.42 -8.59
C GLY A 227 -13.14 -26.31 -7.85
N LEU A 228 -12.94 -26.09 -6.54
CA LEU A 228 -12.10 -26.98 -5.71
C LEU A 228 -12.76 -28.35 -5.55
N LEU A 229 -14.06 -28.38 -5.23
CA LEU A 229 -14.80 -29.64 -5.12
C LEU A 229 -14.81 -30.41 -6.43
N ASP A 230 -14.98 -29.72 -7.57
CA ASP A 230 -14.99 -30.30 -8.91
C ASP A 230 -13.66 -30.99 -9.25
N LYS A 231 -12.54 -30.42 -8.82
CA LYS A 231 -11.17 -30.90 -9.07
C LYS A 231 -10.64 -31.90 -8.03
N ALA A 232 -11.24 -31.97 -6.85
CA ALA A 232 -10.87 -32.96 -5.85
C ALA A 232 -11.18 -34.39 -6.34
N GLU A 233 -10.21 -35.29 -6.21
CA GLU A 233 -10.29 -36.70 -6.63
C GLU A 233 -10.96 -37.57 -5.56
N GLY A 234 -11.02 -37.10 -4.31
CA GLY A 234 -11.70 -37.78 -3.23
C GLY A 234 -12.02 -36.87 -2.05
N PRO A 235 -12.83 -37.36 -1.08
CA PRO A 235 -13.27 -36.55 0.05
C PRO A 235 -12.12 -36.19 1.01
N ASP A 236 -11.08 -37.02 1.10
CA ASP A 236 -9.93 -36.81 1.99
C ASP A 236 -9.08 -35.60 1.58
N GLU A 237 -9.14 -35.20 0.31
CA GLU A 237 -8.44 -34.01 -0.18
C GLU A 237 -9.17 -32.74 0.25
N VAL A 238 -10.50 -32.76 0.15
CA VAL A 238 -11.35 -31.68 0.66
C VAL A 238 -11.21 -31.59 2.18
N ALA A 239 -11.15 -32.73 2.87
CA ALA A 239 -10.88 -32.76 4.31
C ALA A 239 -9.50 -32.21 4.65
N GLY A 240 -8.47 -32.52 3.85
CA GLY A 240 -7.13 -31.98 4.00
C GLY A 240 -7.08 -30.46 3.85
N VAL A 241 -7.70 -29.92 2.80
CA VAL A 241 -7.81 -28.47 2.58
C VAL A 241 -8.62 -27.81 3.68
N LEU A 242 -9.75 -28.39 4.09
CA LEU A 242 -10.55 -27.86 5.18
C LEU A 242 -9.76 -27.84 6.50
N ALA A 243 -9.02 -28.91 6.80
CA ALA A 243 -8.15 -28.97 7.97
C ALA A 243 -7.05 -27.89 7.95
N HIS A 244 -6.52 -27.58 6.76
CA HIS A 244 -5.57 -26.49 6.53
C HIS A 244 -6.21 -25.11 6.81
N GLU A 245 -7.40 -24.84 6.27
CA GLU A 245 -8.12 -23.60 6.53
C GLU A 245 -8.51 -23.44 8.00
N ILE A 246 -8.88 -24.53 8.69
CA ILE A 246 -9.11 -24.51 10.14
C ILE A 246 -7.82 -24.14 10.88
N GLY A 247 -6.66 -24.58 10.40
CA GLY A 247 -5.35 -24.16 10.92
C GLY A 247 -5.15 -22.64 10.87
N HIS A 248 -5.51 -22.00 9.75
CA HIS A 248 -5.46 -20.53 9.63
C HIS A 248 -6.45 -19.83 10.57
N VAL A 249 -7.66 -20.38 10.73
CA VAL A 249 -8.65 -19.87 11.70
C VAL A 249 -8.11 -19.96 13.12
N ALA A 250 -7.60 -21.12 13.52
CA ALA A 250 -7.04 -21.35 14.86
C ALA A 250 -5.85 -20.43 15.13
N ALA A 251 -5.04 -20.14 14.11
CA ALA A 251 -3.97 -19.17 14.21
C ALA A 251 -4.47 -17.71 14.27
N ARG A 252 -5.67 -17.39 13.78
CA ARG A 252 -6.22 -16.04 13.53
C ARG A 252 -5.52 -15.29 12.38
N ASP A 253 -4.96 -16.03 11.43
CA ASP A 253 -4.29 -15.45 10.26
C ASP A 253 -5.19 -14.58 9.37
N PRO A 254 -6.44 -14.95 9.03
CA PRO A 254 -7.30 -14.09 8.23
C PRO A 254 -7.60 -12.76 8.94
N THR A 255 -7.64 -12.76 10.27
CA THR A 255 -7.83 -11.55 11.09
C THR A 255 -6.62 -10.65 11.06
N ARG A 256 -5.39 -11.20 11.15
CA ARG A 256 -4.18 -10.41 10.96
C ARG A 256 -4.14 -9.75 9.58
N ILE A 257 -4.47 -10.51 8.53
CA ILE A 257 -4.51 -10.00 7.16
C ILE A 257 -5.54 -8.88 7.02
N ALA A 258 -6.77 -9.12 7.47
CA ALA A 258 -7.84 -8.14 7.37
C ALA A 258 -7.56 -6.85 8.17
N LEU A 259 -6.95 -6.95 9.36
CA LEU A 259 -6.55 -5.78 10.16
C LEU A 259 -5.42 -4.98 9.50
N ARG A 260 -4.41 -5.65 8.93
CA ARG A 260 -3.34 -4.99 8.17
C ARG A 260 -3.90 -4.24 6.97
N ALA A 261 -4.85 -4.84 6.26
CA ALA A 261 -5.54 -4.23 5.12
C ALA A 261 -6.40 -3.04 5.50
N ALA A 262 -7.16 -3.17 6.59
CA ALA A 262 -7.99 -2.09 7.13
C ALA A 262 -7.16 -0.86 7.54
N GLY A 263 -5.87 -1.08 7.86
CA GLY A 263 -4.95 -0.03 8.25
C GLY A 263 -5.34 0.66 9.56
N SER A 264 -4.64 1.73 9.91
CA SER A 264 -4.85 2.43 11.19
C SER A 264 -6.26 3.04 11.31
N ALA A 265 -6.82 3.54 10.21
CA ALA A 265 -8.16 4.13 10.19
C ALA A 265 -9.26 3.07 10.34
N GLY A 266 -9.14 1.92 9.66
CA GLY A 266 -10.09 0.83 9.76
C GLY A 266 -10.07 0.14 11.13
N ILE A 267 -8.87 -0.06 11.69
CA ILE A 267 -8.70 -0.57 13.06
C ILE A 267 -9.40 0.36 14.06
N LEU A 268 -9.20 1.68 13.95
CA LEU A 268 -9.82 2.65 14.85
C LEU A 268 -11.35 2.67 14.70
N SER A 269 -11.86 2.61 13.48
CA SER A 269 -13.31 2.50 13.20
C SER A 269 -13.92 1.23 13.81
N MET A 270 -13.22 0.09 13.71
CA MET A 270 -13.64 -1.17 14.32
C MET A 270 -13.72 -1.06 15.86
N ILE A 271 -12.70 -0.45 16.50
CA ILE A 271 -12.68 -0.28 17.96
C ILE A 271 -13.77 0.68 18.44
N LEU A 272 -14.02 1.75 17.70
CA LEU A 272 -15.00 2.77 18.07
C LEU A 272 -16.45 2.37 17.71
N GLY A 273 -16.65 1.24 17.02
CA GLY A 273 -17.97 0.76 16.58
C GLY A 273 -18.64 1.68 15.55
N ASP A 274 -17.87 2.59 14.94
CA ASP A 274 -18.38 3.51 13.94
C ASP A 274 -18.27 2.87 12.56
N VAL A 275 -19.42 2.51 11.98
CA VAL A 275 -19.55 1.80 10.71
C VAL A 275 -19.30 2.71 9.50
N SER A 276 -18.79 3.94 9.70
CA SER A 276 -18.26 4.80 8.63
C SER A 276 -17.11 4.13 7.83
N GLY A 277 -16.57 3.02 8.33
CA GLY A 277 -15.50 2.19 7.73
C GLY A 277 -15.86 1.37 6.48
N GLY A 278 -16.85 1.77 5.68
CA GLY A 278 -17.19 1.05 4.44
C GLY A 278 -15.99 0.90 3.49
N THR A 279 -15.12 1.91 3.40
CA THR A 279 -13.87 1.85 2.63
C THR A 279 -12.83 0.91 3.24
N ALA A 280 -12.74 0.85 4.57
CA ALA A 280 -11.81 -0.05 5.26
C ALA A 280 -12.26 -1.51 5.17
N ILE A 281 -13.56 -1.78 5.28
CA ILE A 281 -14.14 -3.11 5.08
C ILE A 281 -13.99 -3.53 3.61
N ALA A 282 -14.21 -2.61 2.66
CA ALA A 282 -13.97 -2.85 1.25
C ALA A 282 -12.51 -3.26 0.98
N ALA A 283 -11.55 -2.47 1.50
CA ALA A 283 -10.13 -2.76 1.40
C ALA A 283 -9.74 -4.08 2.08
N ALA A 284 -10.33 -4.40 3.24
CA ALA A 284 -10.08 -5.66 3.94
C ALA A 284 -10.56 -6.87 3.14
N GLY A 285 -11.76 -6.81 2.55
CA GLY A 285 -12.28 -7.87 1.69
C GLY A 285 -11.40 -8.07 0.44
N GLU A 286 -11.11 -6.98 -0.29
CA GLU A 286 -10.28 -7.04 -1.50
C GLU A 286 -8.88 -7.57 -1.21
N TYR A 287 -8.26 -7.09 -0.13
CA TYR A 287 -6.93 -7.55 0.25
C TYR A 287 -6.95 -8.99 0.72
N LEU A 288 -7.93 -9.43 1.50
CA LEU A 288 -8.02 -10.83 1.95
C LEU A 288 -8.07 -11.81 0.77
N MET A 289 -8.85 -11.50 -0.27
CA MET A 289 -8.95 -12.31 -1.50
C MET A 289 -7.64 -12.41 -2.29
N ARG A 290 -6.76 -11.40 -2.18
CA ARG A 290 -5.48 -11.34 -2.90
C ARG A 290 -4.27 -11.57 -2.00
N ALA A 291 -4.50 -11.75 -0.70
CA ALA A 291 -3.44 -11.85 0.28
C ALA A 291 -2.78 -13.21 0.14
N SER A 292 -1.47 -13.20 0.29
CA SER A 292 -0.66 -14.40 0.34
C SER A 292 -0.17 -14.62 1.77
N TYR A 293 -0.37 -15.83 2.29
CA TYR A 293 0.15 -16.18 3.60
C TYR A 293 1.67 -16.29 3.59
N THR A 294 2.28 -15.96 4.72
CA THR A 294 3.73 -16.16 4.90
C THR A 294 4.06 -17.67 4.97
N ARG A 295 5.28 -18.05 4.61
CA ARG A 295 5.74 -19.45 4.70
C ARG A 295 5.62 -20.02 6.11
N ASP A 296 5.81 -19.20 7.13
CA ASP A 296 5.68 -19.62 8.53
C ASP A 296 4.21 -19.82 8.94
N ALA A 297 3.28 -19.02 8.40
CA ALA A 297 1.84 -19.22 8.58
C ALA A 297 1.39 -20.52 7.90
N GLU A 298 1.78 -20.74 6.64
CA GLU A 298 1.52 -21.99 5.91
C GLU A 298 2.07 -23.21 6.65
N ALA A 299 3.31 -23.14 7.16
CA ALA A 299 3.91 -24.24 7.89
C ALA A 299 3.20 -24.53 9.25
N GLN A 300 2.62 -23.51 9.88
CA GLN A 300 1.80 -23.69 11.09
C GLN A 300 0.45 -24.31 10.75
N ALA A 301 -0.22 -23.83 9.70
CA ALA A 301 -1.48 -24.38 9.21
C ALA A 301 -1.32 -25.83 8.75
N ASP A 302 -0.26 -26.16 7.99
CA ASP A 302 0.09 -27.53 7.58
C ASP A 302 0.20 -28.46 8.82
N ARG A 303 0.98 -28.05 9.83
CA ARG A 303 1.16 -28.86 11.05
C ARG A 303 -0.14 -29.05 11.82
N TYR A 304 -0.96 -27.99 11.87
CA TYR A 304 -2.26 -28.05 12.52
C TYR A 304 -3.20 -29.02 11.79
N ALA A 305 -3.25 -28.91 10.46
CA ALA A 305 -4.05 -29.76 9.59
C ALA A 305 -3.69 -31.24 9.74
N LEU A 306 -2.39 -31.56 9.68
CA LEU A 306 -1.90 -32.92 9.88
C LEU A 306 -2.32 -33.49 11.25
N GLY A 307 -2.28 -32.67 12.29
CA GLY A 307 -2.75 -33.05 13.63
C GLY A 307 -4.28 -33.23 13.71
N LEU A 308 -5.07 -32.48 12.94
CA LEU A 308 -6.52 -32.69 12.84
C LEU A 308 -6.83 -34.00 12.11
N LEU A 309 -6.21 -34.23 10.95
CA LEU A 309 -6.41 -35.42 10.14
C LEU A 309 -6.07 -36.69 10.93
N ASP A 310 -4.93 -36.69 11.62
CA ASP A 310 -4.51 -37.78 12.50
C ASP A 310 -5.53 -38.06 13.63
N GLY A 311 -5.95 -37.02 14.35
CA GLY A 311 -6.94 -37.16 15.42
C GLY A 311 -8.32 -37.62 14.91
N ALA A 312 -8.68 -37.30 13.67
CA ALA A 312 -9.92 -37.71 13.03
C ALA A 312 -9.85 -39.10 12.36
N GLY A 313 -8.67 -39.74 12.35
CA GLY A 313 -8.42 -40.98 11.62
C GLY A 313 -8.64 -40.84 10.11
N ILE A 314 -8.34 -39.67 9.54
CA ILE A 314 -8.41 -39.37 8.10
C ILE A 314 -6.97 -39.37 7.56
N SER A 315 -6.76 -39.97 6.39
CA SER A 315 -5.41 -40.07 5.82
C SER A 315 -4.89 -38.70 5.39
N ALA A 316 -3.65 -38.39 5.79
CA ALA A 316 -2.90 -37.22 5.33
C ALA A 316 -2.49 -37.35 3.84
N GLU A 317 -2.66 -38.53 3.24
CA GLU A 317 -2.41 -38.75 1.82
C GLU A 317 -3.33 -37.88 0.94
N GLY A 318 -4.55 -37.58 1.37
CA GLY A 318 -5.44 -36.67 0.65
C GLY A 318 -4.88 -35.24 0.54
N LEU A 319 -4.28 -34.73 1.62
CA LEU A 319 -3.62 -33.42 1.60
C LEU A 319 -2.33 -33.45 0.77
N ALA A 320 -1.57 -34.54 0.85
CA ALA A 320 -0.36 -34.73 0.04
C ALA A 320 -0.67 -34.75 -1.46
N GLY A 321 -1.65 -35.56 -1.87
CA GLY A 321 -2.11 -35.68 -3.26
C GLY A 321 -2.65 -34.35 -3.80
N PHE A 322 -3.36 -33.58 -2.98
CA PHE A 322 -3.79 -32.23 -3.34
C PHE A 322 -2.60 -31.29 -3.65
N PHE A 323 -1.57 -31.28 -2.80
CA PHE A 323 -0.38 -30.46 -3.04
C PHE A 323 0.41 -30.91 -4.28
N ASP A 324 0.55 -32.21 -4.50
CA ASP A 324 1.21 -32.75 -5.68
C ASP A 324 0.50 -32.34 -6.97
N ARG A 325 -0.84 -32.45 -6.99
CA ARG A 325 -1.62 -32.07 -8.16
C ARG A 325 -1.56 -30.57 -8.44
N ILE A 326 -1.69 -29.72 -7.41
CA ILE A 326 -1.57 -28.26 -7.63
C ILE A 326 -0.17 -27.87 -8.08
N SER A 327 0.86 -28.60 -7.65
CA SER A 327 2.23 -28.38 -8.12
C SER A 327 2.43 -28.81 -9.58
N ALA A 328 1.65 -29.77 -10.07
CA ALA A 328 1.75 -30.33 -11.42
C ALA A 328 0.77 -29.71 -12.44
N ASP A 329 -0.41 -29.26 -12.01
CA ASP A 329 -1.49 -28.76 -12.87
C ASP A 329 -1.39 -27.24 -13.08
N THR A 330 -1.02 -26.82 -14.28
CA THR A 330 -0.90 -25.40 -14.64
C THR A 330 -2.24 -24.65 -14.63
N ASP A 331 -3.37 -25.35 -14.74
CA ASP A 331 -4.71 -24.77 -14.67
C ASP A 331 -5.20 -24.56 -13.22
N MET A 332 -4.65 -25.31 -12.25
CA MET A 332 -4.89 -25.08 -10.81
C MET A 332 -3.91 -24.08 -10.20
N LEU A 333 -2.79 -23.79 -10.89
CA LEU A 333 -1.71 -22.94 -10.39
C LEU A 333 -2.09 -21.47 -10.09
N PRO A 334 -2.98 -20.76 -10.80
CA PRO A 334 -3.09 -19.31 -10.57
C PRO A 334 -3.67 -18.95 -9.20
N GLU A 335 -4.79 -19.55 -8.79
CA GLU A 335 -5.57 -18.94 -7.70
C GLU A 335 -5.23 -19.48 -6.31
N TYR A 336 -5.28 -20.79 -6.07
CA TYR A 336 -4.95 -21.36 -4.76
C TYR A 336 -3.51 -21.06 -4.35
N THR A 337 -2.54 -21.19 -5.28
CA THR A 337 -1.13 -20.94 -4.92
C THR A 337 -0.78 -19.46 -4.77
N SER A 338 -1.65 -18.55 -5.24
CA SER A 338 -1.47 -17.11 -4.99
C SER A 338 -1.71 -16.76 -3.52
N SER A 339 -2.73 -17.36 -2.90
CA SER A 339 -3.02 -17.19 -1.47
C SER A 339 -2.19 -18.11 -0.59
N HIS A 340 -1.92 -19.33 -1.05
CA HIS A 340 -1.14 -20.36 -0.33
C HIS A 340 0.14 -20.73 -1.10
N PRO A 341 1.25 -19.98 -0.92
CA PRO A 341 2.49 -20.27 -1.62
C PRO A 341 2.94 -21.72 -1.40
N LEU A 342 3.19 -22.43 -2.49
CA LEU A 342 3.85 -23.72 -2.43
C LEU A 342 5.25 -23.53 -1.83
N SER A 343 5.60 -24.39 -0.87
CA SER A 343 6.96 -24.48 -0.36
C SER A 343 7.51 -25.88 -0.60
N ALA A 344 8.82 -25.96 -0.81
CA ALA A 344 9.49 -27.25 -0.99
C ALA A 344 9.17 -28.15 0.21
N GLY A 345 8.63 -29.34 -0.08
CA GLY A 345 8.37 -30.37 0.93
C GLY A 345 7.05 -30.28 1.69
N ARG A 346 6.07 -29.45 1.29
CA ARG A 346 4.70 -29.53 1.88
C ARG A 346 4.07 -30.90 1.63
N ALA A 347 4.01 -31.31 0.36
CA ALA A 347 3.53 -32.63 -0.05
C ALA A 347 4.30 -33.75 0.65
N GLN A 348 5.64 -33.67 0.64
CA GLN A 348 6.48 -34.66 1.31
C GLN A 348 6.17 -34.80 2.81
N ARG A 349 5.97 -33.70 3.54
CA ARG A 349 5.59 -33.77 4.97
C ARG A 349 4.24 -34.45 5.19
N ALA A 350 3.29 -34.21 4.30
CA ALA A 350 1.98 -34.86 4.36
C ALA A 350 2.08 -36.38 4.05
N HIS A 351 2.88 -36.77 3.05
CA HIS A 351 3.20 -38.19 2.80
C HIS A 351 3.92 -38.84 3.99
N ASP A 352 4.93 -38.16 4.55
CA ASP A 352 5.67 -38.66 5.71
C ASP A 352 4.74 -38.88 6.91
N GLN A 353 3.82 -37.93 7.16
CA GLN A 353 2.80 -38.10 8.19
C GLN A 353 1.88 -39.29 7.87
N ALA A 354 1.39 -39.40 6.63
CA ALA A 354 0.52 -40.50 6.22
C ALA A 354 1.17 -41.87 6.46
N GLY A 355 2.47 -42.01 6.17
CA GLY A 355 3.22 -43.23 6.44
C GLY A 355 3.41 -43.57 7.93
N MET A 356 3.16 -42.60 8.83
CA MET A 356 3.22 -42.78 10.29
C MET A 356 1.83 -42.93 10.93
N GLN A 357 0.74 -42.68 10.20
CA GLN A 357 -0.62 -42.81 10.71
C GLN A 357 -1.00 -44.28 10.97
N GLY A 358 -1.88 -44.49 11.94
CA GLY A 358 -2.53 -45.78 12.17
C GLY A 358 -3.61 -46.10 11.13
N ASP A 359 -4.58 -46.94 11.50
CA ASP A 359 -5.71 -47.24 10.62
C ASP A 359 -6.54 -45.98 10.34
N THR A 360 -6.58 -45.56 9.07
CA THR A 360 -7.39 -44.43 8.61
C THR A 360 -8.64 -44.92 7.87
N ARG A 361 -9.70 -44.12 7.89
CA ARG A 361 -10.92 -44.34 7.12
C ARG A 361 -11.29 -43.08 6.32
N PRO A 362 -11.88 -43.22 5.12
CA PRO A 362 -12.31 -42.08 4.31
C PRO A 362 -13.12 -41.09 5.13
N SER A 363 -12.89 -39.80 4.90
CA SER A 363 -13.54 -38.68 5.58
C SER A 363 -15.06 -38.69 5.41
N LEU A 364 -15.53 -39.10 4.22
CA LEU A 364 -16.93 -39.33 3.87
C LEU A 364 -17.10 -40.71 3.22
N ASP A 365 -18.31 -41.27 3.29
CA ASP A 365 -18.70 -42.41 2.47
C ASP A 365 -19.07 -41.97 1.04
N ASP A 366 -19.36 -42.94 0.17
CA ASP A 366 -19.62 -42.69 -1.26
C ASP A 366 -20.88 -41.84 -1.48
N ASP A 367 -21.93 -42.03 -0.67
CA ASP A 367 -23.19 -41.30 -0.77
C ASP A 367 -23.00 -39.84 -0.34
N ASP A 368 -22.34 -39.62 0.79
CA ASP A 368 -22.00 -38.29 1.29
C ASP A 368 -21.04 -37.56 0.34
N TRP A 369 -20.10 -38.27 -0.26
CA TRP A 369 -19.19 -37.70 -1.25
C TRP A 369 -19.94 -37.25 -2.50
N ALA A 370 -20.85 -38.08 -3.02
CA ALA A 370 -21.71 -37.73 -4.14
C ALA A 370 -22.61 -36.52 -3.82
N ALA A 371 -23.18 -36.48 -2.61
CA ALA A 371 -23.99 -35.36 -2.14
C ALA A 371 -23.17 -34.06 -2.06
N LEU A 372 -21.93 -34.12 -1.57
CA LEU A 372 -21.03 -32.97 -1.51
C LEU A 372 -20.65 -32.47 -2.92
N LYS A 373 -20.38 -33.35 -3.88
CA LYS A 373 -20.13 -32.97 -5.29
C LYS A 373 -21.37 -32.32 -5.93
N ALA A 374 -22.56 -32.73 -5.52
CA ALA A 374 -23.83 -32.17 -5.99
C ALA A 374 -24.30 -30.94 -5.19
N ILE A 375 -23.49 -30.38 -4.29
CA ILE A 375 -23.94 -29.33 -3.36
C ILE A 375 -24.49 -28.07 -4.05
N CYS A 376 -23.98 -27.76 -5.25
CA CYS A 376 -24.41 -26.61 -6.07
C CYS A 376 -25.46 -26.98 -7.13
N ALA A 377 -25.87 -28.24 -7.22
CA ALA A 377 -26.98 -28.64 -8.07
C ALA A 377 -28.27 -28.02 -7.53
N LYS A 378 -29.03 -27.36 -8.40
CA LYS A 378 -30.37 -26.86 -8.05
C LYS A 378 -31.26 -28.08 -7.88
N GLY A 379 -31.94 -28.20 -6.74
CA GLY A 379 -32.95 -29.24 -6.54
C GLY A 379 -34.05 -29.12 -7.60
N ASP A 380 -34.51 -30.26 -8.11
CA ASP A 380 -35.58 -30.36 -9.11
C ASP A 380 -36.93 -29.79 -8.60
#